data_AF-A0A9P6HPV8-F1
#
_entry.id   AF-A0A9P6HPV8-F1
#
_cell.length_a   1.000
_cell.length_b   1.000
_cell.length_c   1.000
_cell.angle_alpha   90.00
_cell.angle_beta   90.00
_cell.angle_gamma   90.00
#
_symmetry.space_group_name_H-M   'P 1'
#
loop_
_entity.id
_entity.type
_entity.pdbx_description
1 polymer ?
#
loop_
_entity_poly.entity_id
_entity_poly.type
_entity_poly.pdbx_seq_one_letter_code
_entity_poly.pdbx_strand_id
1 'polypeptide(L)'
;EGPLRPHLGIEVNPNHGLWAFFRKTVGKDGVLSRVALEKKDNTVNYSGRAWSATELRRKSFKDLHTLWYVVLRERNLLETQLLEANRLGAILELTPIKQRVFRCRKTMARIKYVINERRVAYEGAVQLITEGNE
;
A
#
# COMPACT_ATOMS: atom_id res chain seq x y z
N GLU A 1 -21.19 -7.89 12.00
CA GLU A 1 -21.65 -7.76 10.60
C GLU A 1 -21.94 -6.29 10.36
N GLY A 2 -21.59 -5.72 9.20
CA GLY A 2 -22.00 -4.35 8.88
C GLY A 2 -23.53 -4.25 8.91
N PRO A 3 -24.12 -3.04 8.88
CA PRO A 3 -25.56 -2.89 8.78
C PRO A 3 -26.01 -3.32 7.38
N LEU A 4 -26.04 -4.63 7.14
CA LEU A 4 -26.87 -5.22 6.12
C LEU A 4 -28.28 -4.71 6.43
N ARG A 5 -28.95 -4.18 5.42
CA ARG A 5 -30.35 -3.81 5.51
C ARG A 5 -31.14 -4.94 4.86
N PRO A 6 -31.25 -6.13 5.50
CA PRO A 6 -31.87 -7.30 4.89
C PRO A 6 -33.31 -7.02 4.49
N HIS A 7 -33.99 -6.10 5.19
CA HIS A 7 -35.33 -5.63 4.86
C HIS A 7 -35.46 -4.97 3.48
N LEU A 8 -34.37 -4.45 2.90
CA LEU A 8 -34.39 -3.86 1.55
C LEU A 8 -34.23 -4.92 0.44
N GLY A 9 -33.84 -6.16 0.78
CA GLY A 9 -33.63 -7.22 -0.21
C GLY A 9 -32.53 -6.93 -1.24
N ILE A 10 -31.66 -5.95 -1.00
CA ILE A 10 -30.60 -5.57 -1.95
C ILE A 10 -29.40 -6.50 -1.77
N GLU A 11 -29.13 -7.30 -2.80
CA GLU A 11 -27.95 -8.15 -2.84
C GLU A 11 -26.67 -7.34 -3.09
N VAL A 12 -25.64 -7.59 -2.29
CA VAL A 12 -24.34 -6.91 -2.44
C VAL A 12 -23.48 -7.67 -3.44
N ASN A 13 -23.07 -6.99 -4.52
CA ASN A 13 -22.18 -7.59 -5.52
C ASN A 13 -20.85 -8.05 -4.87
N PRO A 14 -20.49 -9.35 -4.96
CA PRO A 14 -19.22 -9.87 -4.41
C PRO A 14 -17.96 -9.26 -5.05
N ASN A 15 -18.06 -8.81 -6.30
CA ASN A 15 -16.99 -8.22 -7.10
C ASN A 15 -17.02 -6.68 -7.13
N HIS A 16 -17.67 -6.05 -6.17
CA HIS A 16 -17.70 -4.59 -6.05
C HIS A 16 -16.28 -3.98 -5.93
N GLY A 17 -16.11 -2.71 -6.34
CA GLY A 17 -14.81 -2.01 -6.24
C GLY A 17 -14.44 -1.59 -4.82
N LEU A 18 -15.42 -1.16 -4.01
CA LEU A 18 -15.22 -0.74 -2.60
C LEU A 18 -14.64 -1.84 -1.71
N TRP A 19 -14.83 -3.06 -2.14
CA TRP A 19 -14.30 -4.26 -1.52
C TRP A 19 -12.76 -4.29 -1.52
N ALA A 20 -12.09 -3.48 -2.35
CA ALA A 20 -10.65 -3.29 -2.34
C ALA A 20 -10.11 -2.53 -1.10
N PHE A 21 -10.97 -1.85 -0.34
CA PHE A 21 -10.59 -1.15 0.91
C PHE A 21 -10.58 -2.07 2.13
N PHE A 22 -10.97 -3.33 1.98
CA PHE A 22 -11.03 -4.31 3.06
C PHE A 22 -10.00 -5.40 2.83
N ARG A 23 -9.35 -5.88 3.89
CA ARG A 23 -8.34 -6.94 3.75
C ARG A 23 -9.03 -8.28 3.48
N LYS A 24 -8.55 -8.98 2.46
CA LYS A 24 -8.92 -10.38 2.22
C LYS A 24 -8.18 -11.28 3.19
N THR A 25 -8.91 -12.10 3.92
CA THR A 25 -8.37 -13.10 4.85
C THR A 25 -9.00 -14.44 4.52
N VAL A 26 -8.19 -15.50 4.49
CA VAL A 26 -8.71 -16.86 4.32
C VAL A 26 -9.01 -17.41 5.71
N GLY A 27 -10.27 -17.76 5.96
CA GLY A 27 -10.68 -18.42 7.19
C GLY A 27 -10.08 -19.83 7.29
N LYS A 28 -10.16 -20.45 8.47
CA LYS A 28 -9.69 -21.84 8.67
C LYS A 28 -10.37 -22.83 7.72
N ASP A 29 -11.60 -22.52 7.32
CA ASP A 29 -12.42 -23.34 6.43
C ASP A 29 -12.13 -23.09 4.93
N GLY A 30 -11.09 -22.31 4.61
CA GLY A 30 -10.75 -21.95 3.23
C GLY A 30 -11.62 -20.85 2.61
N VAL A 31 -12.66 -20.41 3.32
CA VAL A 31 -13.58 -19.36 2.85
C VAL A 31 -12.88 -17.99 2.89
N LEU A 32 -12.92 -17.28 1.76
CA LEU A 32 -12.45 -15.90 1.64
C LEU A 32 -13.39 -14.96 2.41
N SER A 33 -12.90 -14.41 3.51
CA SER A 33 -13.56 -13.36 4.26
C SER A 33 -12.88 -12.00 4.03
N ARG A 34 -13.62 -10.93 4.26
CA ARG A 34 -13.13 -9.55 4.18
C ARG A 34 -13.26 -8.92 5.55
N VAL A 35 -12.14 -8.45 6.09
CA VAL A 35 -12.06 -7.96 7.47
C VAL A 35 -11.78 -6.46 7.47
N ALA A 36 -12.55 -5.73 8.30
CA ALA A 36 -12.43 -4.29 8.47
C ALA A 36 -11.26 -3.88 9.37
N LEU A 37 -10.87 -4.73 10.32
CA LEU A 37 -9.71 -4.51 11.19
C LEU A 37 -8.90 -5.80 11.37
N GLU A 38 -7.63 -5.77 10.98
CA GLU A 38 -6.72 -6.90 11.18
C GLU A 38 -6.23 -6.98 12.62
N LYS A 39 -6.22 -8.20 13.16
CA LYS A 39 -5.51 -8.52 14.40
C LYS A 39 -4.02 -8.66 14.12
N LYS A 40 -3.19 -8.25 15.07
CA LYS A 40 -1.74 -8.43 14.99
C LYS A 40 -1.38 -9.91 15.23
N ASP A 41 -1.15 -10.63 14.14
CA ASP A 41 -0.45 -11.91 14.11
C ASP A 41 1.06 -11.69 13.98
N ASN A 42 1.85 -12.09 14.97
CA ASN A 42 3.29 -11.88 14.98
C ASN A 42 4.04 -12.73 13.93
N THR A 43 3.43 -13.79 13.40
CA THR A 43 4.06 -14.62 12.35
C THR A 43 3.95 -13.96 10.97
N VAL A 44 2.78 -13.40 10.66
CA VAL A 44 2.48 -12.79 9.35
C VAL A 44 2.90 -11.32 9.29
N ASN A 45 2.81 -10.55 10.39
CA ASN A 45 3.04 -9.11 10.36
C ASN A 45 4.51 -8.67 10.31
N TYR A 46 5.43 -9.59 10.67
CA TYR A 46 6.87 -9.32 10.66
C TYR A 46 7.56 -9.67 9.34
N SER A 47 6.88 -10.32 8.39
CA SER A 47 7.52 -10.86 7.19
C SER A 47 7.82 -9.84 6.07
N GLY A 48 7.47 -8.56 6.24
CA GLY A 48 7.61 -7.53 5.20
C GLY A 48 8.57 -6.38 5.55
N ARG A 49 9.27 -5.83 4.54
CA ARG A 49 10.08 -4.60 4.66
C ARG A 49 9.75 -3.57 3.57
N ALA A 50 10.14 -2.32 3.79
CA ALA A 50 10.08 -1.30 2.75
C ALA A 50 11.14 -1.55 1.65
N TRP A 51 10.82 -1.16 0.42
CA TRP A 51 11.75 -1.23 -0.71
C TRP A 51 12.98 -0.35 -0.48
N SER A 52 14.18 -0.84 -0.77
CA SER A 52 15.40 -0.02 -0.70
C SER A 52 15.57 0.83 -1.96
N ALA A 53 16.29 1.95 -1.86
CA ALA A 53 16.58 2.80 -3.02
C ALA A 53 17.40 2.03 -4.08
N THR A 54 18.37 1.22 -3.65
CA THR A 54 19.20 0.40 -4.52
C THR A 54 18.39 -0.57 -5.37
N GLU A 55 17.36 -1.20 -4.80
CA GLU A 55 16.45 -2.07 -5.56
C GLU A 55 15.60 -1.28 -6.56
N LEU A 56 15.08 -0.13 -6.14
CA LEU A 56 14.22 0.70 -6.98
C LEU A 56 14.98 1.30 -8.18
N ARG A 57 16.29 1.58 -8.03
CA ARG A 57 17.14 2.02 -9.14
C ARG A 57 17.22 1.02 -10.29
N ARG A 58 16.98 -0.27 -10.05
CA ARG A 58 17.01 -1.31 -11.09
C ARG A 58 15.66 -1.53 -11.79
N LYS A 59 14.63 -0.73 -11.47
CA LYS A 59 13.26 -0.89 -12.01
C LYS A 59 12.94 0.11 -13.11
N SER A 60 12.13 -0.29 -14.09
CA SER A 60 11.67 0.62 -15.15
C SER A 60 10.76 1.71 -14.59
N PHE A 61 10.55 2.80 -15.34
CA PHE A 61 9.58 3.84 -14.93
C PHE A 61 8.16 3.26 -14.79
N LYS A 62 7.76 2.38 -15.71
CA LYS A 62 6.46 1.69 -15.67
C LYS A 62 6.30 0.88 -14.38
N ASP A 63 7.32 0.11 -13.99
CA ASP A 63 7.27 -0.67 -12.74
C ASP A 63 7.20 0.22 -11.50
N LEU A 64 7.96 1.33 -11.47
CA LEU A 64 7.90 2.29 -10.37
C LEU A 64 6.53 2.94 -10.25
N HIS A 65 5.90 3.27 -11.38
CA HIS A 65 4.55 3.84 -11.43
C HIS A 65 3.48 2.82 -11.00
N THR A 66 3.58 1.56 -11.45
CA THR A 66 2.70 0.49 -10.97
C THR A 66 2.87 0.25 -9.47
N LEU A 67 4.12 0.18 -8.99
CA LEU A 67 4.42 0.00 -7.58
C LEU A 67 3.87 1.17 -6.74
N TRP A 68 3.96 2.40 -7.24
CA TRP A 68 3.37 3.57 -6.58
C TRP A 68 1.88 3.36 -6.30
N TYR A 69 1.11 2.91 -7.30
CA TYR A 69 -0.32 2.65 -7.12
C TYR A 69 -0.63 1.44 -6.25
N VAL A 70 0.20 0.39 -6.29
CA VAL A 70 0.08 -0.75 -5.37
C VAL A 70 0.21 -0.28 -3.92
N VAL A 71 1.24 0.52 -3.63
CA VAL A 71 1.50 1.04 -2.28
C VAL A 71 0.44 2.08 -1.88
N LEU A 72 -0.04 2.89 -2.81
CA LEU A 72 -1.14 3.83 -2.57
C LEU A 72 -2.44 3.12 -2.17
N ARG A 73 -2.79 2.04 -2.88
CA ARG A 73 -3.97 1.23 -2.55
C ARG A 73 -3.84 0.59 -1.18
N GLU A 74 -2.67 0.05 -0.84
CA GLU A 74 -2.43 -0.49 0.50
C GLU A 74 -2.54 0.60 1.57
N ARG A 75 -2.00 1.80 1.33
CA ARG A 75 -2.16 2.93 2.25
C ARG A 75 -3.62 3.28 2.46
N ASN A 76 -4.43 3.37 1.39
CA ASN A 76 -5.85 3.68 1.50
C ASN A 76 -6.61 2.64 2.33
N LEU A 77 -6.30 1.35 2.15
CA LEU A 77 -6.85 0.27 2.96
C LEU A 77 -6.45 0.42 4.44
N LEU A 78 -5.19 0.73 4.73
CA LEU A 78 -4.70 0.93 6.10
C LEU A 78 -5.35 2.14 6.79
N GLU A 79 -5.63 3.22 6.05
CA GLU A 79 -6.38 4.36 6.59
C GLU A 79 -7.83 3.98 6.92
N THR A 80 -8.48 3.16 6.10
CA THR A 80 -9.80 2.59 6.42
C THR A 80 -9.75 1.77 7.71
N GLN A 81 -8.73 0.93 7.88
CA GLN A 81 -8.54 0.16 9.11
C GLN A 81 -8.25 1.07 10.33
N LEU A 82 -7.52 2.16 10.15
CA LEU A 82 -7.23 3.12 11.21
C LEU A 82 -8.50 3.81 11.71
N LEU A 83 -9.35 4.27 10.79
CA LEU A 83 -10.64 4.87 11.14
C LEU A 83 -11.55 3.87 11.86
N GLU A 84 -11.59 2.62 11.40
CA GLU A 84 -12.36 1.57 12.06
C GLU A 84 -11.79 1.23 13.45
N ALA A 85 -10.47 1.16 13.61
CA ALA A 85 -9.83 0.95 14.91
C ALA A 85 -10.19 2.07 15.89
N ASN A 86 -10.17 3.33 15.44
CA ASN A 86 -10.58 4.48 16.25
C ASN A 86 -12.06 4.40 16.63
N ARG A 87 -12.94 4.03 15.69
CA ARG A 87 -14.38 3.86 15.94
C ARG A 87 -14.67 2.79 16.98
N LEU A 88 -13.89 1.70 16.97
CA LEU A 88 -14.02 0.59 17.92
C LEU A 88 -13.30 0.82 19.25
N GLY A 89 -12.60 1.94 19.42
CA GLY A 89 -11.77 2.19 20.60
C GLY A 89 -10.61 1.20 20.75
N ALA A 90 -10.14 0.63 19.64
CA ALA A 90 -9.09 -0.38 19.65
C ALA A 90 -7.71 0.23 19.96
N ILE A 91 -6.91 -0.48 20.74
CA ILE A 91 -5.53 -0.08 21.05
C ILE A 91 -4.68 -0.26 19.78
N LEU A 92 -4.27 0.85 19.16
CA LEU A 92 -3.59 0.85 17.87
C LEU A 92 -2.26 0.07 17.88
N GLU A 93 -1.61 -0.08 19.03
CA GLU A 93 -0.36 -0.86 19.19
C GLU A 93 -0.54 -2.38 19.06
N LEU A 94 -1.77 -2.84 19.30
CA LEU A 94 -2.20 -4.23 19.07
C LEU A 94 -2.58 -4.48 17.61
N THR A 95 -2.40 -3.50 16.73
CA THR A 95 -2.65 -3.60 15.29
C THR A 95 -1.34 -3.45 14.51
N PRO A 96 -1.23 -4.04 13.30
CA PRO A 96 -0.06 -3.86 12.44
C PRO A 96 -0.05 -2.52 11.68
N ILE A 97 -1.08 -1.68 11.83
CA ILE A 97 -1.37 -0.53 10.97
C ILE A 97 -0.20 0.46 10.93
N LYS A 98 0.26 0.94 12.10
CA LYS A 98 1.34 1.95 12.20
C LYS A 98 2.60 1.52 11.44
N GLN A 99 3.03 0.28 11.65
CA GLN A 99 4.25 -0.26 11.04
C GLN A 99 4.11 -0.39 9.51
N ARG A 100 2.95 -0.84 9.03
CA ARG A 100 2.69 -0.97 7.60
C ARG A 100 2.57 0.39 6.90
N VAL A 101 1.88 1.36 7.52
CA VAL A 101 1.80 2.73 7.00
C VAL A 101 3.19 3.34 6.87
N PHE A 102 4.05 3.16 7.88
CA PHE A 102 5.44 3.61 7.81
C PHE A 102 6.21 2.97 6.64
N ARG A 103 6.11 1.65 6.47
CA ARG A 103 6.77 0.92 5.36
C ARG A 103 6.28 1.41 3.99
N CYS A 104 4.98 1.66 3.84
CA CYS A 104 4.38 2.21 2.63
C CYS A 104 4.93 3.62 2.33
N ARG A 105 4.86 4.52 3.31
CA ARG A 105 5.38 5.90 3.18
C ARG A 105 6.86 5.92 2.82
N LYS A 106 7.67 5.07 3.47
CA LYS A 106 9.11 4.96 3.21
C LYS A 106 9.40 4.49 1.78
N THR A 107 8.62 3.53 1.29
CA THR A 107 8.70 3.07 -0.11
C THR A 107 8.35 4.21 -1.08
N MET A 108 7.25 4.92 -0.84
CA MET A 108 6.85 6.05 -1.69
C MET A 108 7.88 7.17 -1.72
N ALA A 109 8.46 7.53 -0.57
CA ALA A 109 9.52 8.53 -0.50
C ALA A 109 10.76 8.12 -1.33
N ARG A 110 11.15 6.85 -1.27
CA ARG A 110 12.28 6.32 -2.06
C ARG A 110 11.99 6.26 -3.55
N ILE A 111 10.75 5.98 -3.96
CA ILE A 111 10.34 6.07 -5.38
C ILE A 111 10.53 7.51 -5.87
N LYS A 112 10.02 8.51 -5.14
CA LYS A 112 10.21 9.92 -5.50
C LYS A 112 11.69 10.30 -5.60
N TYR A 113 12.48 9.86 -4.63
CA TYR A 113 13.91 10.11 -4.59
C TYR A 113 14.63 9.55 -5.83
N VAL A 114 14.40 8.27 -6.18
CA VAL A 114 15.05 7.63 -7.34
C VAL A 114 14.61 8.27 -8.66
N ILE A 115 13.35 8.69 -8.79
CA ILE A 115 12.87 9.39 -9.99
C ILE A 115 13.60 10.73 -10.14
N ASN A 116 13.75 11.49 -9.06
CA ASN A 116 14.47 12.76 -9.08
C ASN A 116 15.97 12.58 -9.36
N GLU A 117 16.60 11.59 -8.73
CA GLU A 117 18.00 11.20 -8.97
C GLU A 117 18.25 10.91 -10.46
N ARG A 118 17.37 10.14 -11.10
CA ARG A 118 17.46 9.84 -12.55
C ARG A 118 17.30 11.07 -13.42
N ARG A 119 16.37 11.95 -13.07
CA ARG A 119 16.17 13.22 -13.79
C ARG A 119 17.44 14.07 -13.76
N VAL A 120 17.99 14.29 -12.57
CA VAL A 120 19.23 15.08 -12.41
C VAL A 120 20.40 14.45 -13.15
N ALA A 121 20.55 13.12 -13.08
CA ALA A 121 21.61 12.41 -13.80
C ALA A 121 21.46 12.54 -15.33
N TYR A 122 20.24 12.50 -15.85
CA TYR A 122 19.96 12.71 -17.27
C TYR A 122 20.26 14.15 -17.71
N GLU A 123 19.78 15.15 -16.96
CA GLU A 123 20.03 16.57 -17.25
C GLU A 123 21.54 16.87 -17.26
N GLY A 124 22.29 16.35 -16.28
CA GLY A 124 23.75 16.50 -16.22
C GLY A 124 24.47 15.80 -17.38
N ALA A 125 24.02 14.60 -17.79
CA ALA A 125 24.60 13.91 -18.95
C ALA A 125 24.36 14.68 -20.27
N VAL A 126 23.16 15.26 -20.43
CA VAL A 126 22.84 16.09 -21.60
C VAL A 126 23.72 17.34 -21.64
N GLN A 127 23.94 18.02 -20.51
CA GLN A 127 24.80 19.20 -20.44
C GLN A 127 26.24 18.89 -20.88
N LEU A 128 26.83 17.80 -20.36
CA LEU A 128 28.19 17.38 -20.73
C LEU A 128 28.34 17.05 -22.23
N ILE A 129 27.30 16.47 -22.83
CA ILE A 129 27.30 16.18 -24.28
C ILE A 129 27.24 17.48 -25.09
N THR A 130 26.45 18.46 -24.66
CA THR A 130 26.37 19.76 -25.33
C THR A 130 27.71 20.50 -25.25
N GLU A 131 28.31 20.58 -24.06
CA GLU A 131 29.62 21.24 -23.84
C GLU A 131 30.77 20.56 -24.59
N GLY A 132 30.75 19.23 -24.71
CA GLY A 132 31.79 18.49 -25.43
C GLY A 132 31.67 18.51 -26.96
N ASN A 133 30.56 19.02 -27.50
CA ASN A 133 30.33 19.17 -28.94
C ASN A 133 30.60 20.61 -29.43
N GLU A 134 30.84 21.55 -28.51
CA GLU A 134 31.32 22.92 -28.79
C GLU A 134 32.86 22.97 -28.79
#